data_AF-A0A9W8JNP2-F1
#
_entry.id   AF-A0A9W8JNP2-F1
#
_cell.length_a   1.000
_cell.length_b   1.000
_cell.length_c   1.000
_cell.angle_alpha   90.00
_cell.angle_beta   90.00
_cell.angle_gamma   90.00
#
_symmetry.space_group_name_H-M   'P 1'
#
loop_
_entity.id
_entity.type
_entity.pdbx_description
1 polymer ?
#
loop_
_entity_poly.entity_id
_entity_poly.type
_entity_poly.pdbx_seq_one_letter_code
_entity_poly.pdbx_strand_id
1 'polypeptide(L)'
;MLPKYVDIMEWVAVNIFDFYTNLNEFYGVISECCTQQSCATMSAGQTLSYTWINQDRKSVHLPAPTYIDYVMTWVQNLLDDENTFPTKSGELLSPRTLPRSPASMLTVTRNARARSGNDFPPSFPSTVKHVYRQLLRVFAHIYHAHFHHLLHLRSEPHFNSLFAHFLSFGREYELLEMKDVRGSASAPVGISQLFDKWREMGILEG
;
A
#
# COMPACT_ATOMS: atom_id res chain seq x y z
N MET A 1 -14.67 4.43 6.06
CA MET A 1 -16.12 4.19 6.24
C MET A 1 -16.55 3.12 5.24
N LEU A 2 -16.93 1.93 5.72
CA LEU A 2 -17.42 0.84 4.88
C LEU A 2 -18.79 1.22 4.28
N PRO A 3 -18.98 1.24 2.94
CA PRO A 3 -20.28 1.50 2.35
C PRO A 3 -21.29 0.45 2.76
N LYS A 4 -22.55 0.86 2.93
CA LYS A 4 -23.63 -0.07 3.30
C LYS A 4 -23.70 -1.18 2.27
N TYR A 5 -23.67 -2.42 2.77
CA TYR A 5 -23.80 -3.66 2.01
C TYR A 5 -22.67 -4.02 1.03
N VAL A 6 -21.48 -3.46 1.23
CA VAL A 6 -20.26 -3.93 0.56
C VAL A 6 -19.59 -4.96 1.45
N ASP A 7 -19.11 -6.04 0.85
CA ASP A 7 -18.31 -7.03 1.58
C ASP A 7 -17.00 -6.41 2.08
N ILE A 8 -16.57 -6.79 3.28
CA ILE A 8 -15.37 -6.21 3.90
C ILE A 8 -14.11 -6.52 3.10
N MET A 9 -14.00 -7.71 2.50
CA MET A 9 -12.83 -8.10 1.71
C MET A 9 -12.82 -7.40 0.36
N GLU A 10 -14.00 -7.22 -0.25
CA GLU A 10 -14.14 -6.37 -1.45
C GLU A 10 -13.71 -4.94 -1.16
N TRP A 11 -14.15 -4.37 -0.04
CA TRP A 11 -13.77 -3.02 0.36
C TRP A 11 -12.27 -2.88 0.63
N VAL A 12 -11.67 -3.86 1.32
CA VAL A 12 -10.22 -3.91 1.56
C VAL A 12 -9.45 -4.04 0.25
N ALA A 13 -9.90 -4.89 -0.68
CA ALA A 13 -9.27 -5.08 -1.98
C ALA A 13 -9.19 -3.77 -2.78
N VAL A 14 -10.30 -3.04 -2.88
CA VAL A 14 -10.36 -1.76 -3.61
C VAL A 14 -9.38 -0.74 -3.01
N ASN A 15 -9.37 -0.61 -1.67
CA ASN A 15 -8.48 0.37 -1.03
C ASN A 15 -7.00 -0.02 -1.13
N ILE A 16 -6.66 -1.31 -1.14
CA ILE A 16 -5.27 -1.75 -1.36
C ILE A 16 -4.80 -1.38 -2.76
N PHE A 17 -5.65 -1.58 -3.77
CA PHE A 17 -5.36 -1.15 -5.13
C PHE A 17 -5.10 0.35 -5.17
N ASP A 18 -5.99 1.16 -4.58
CA ASP A 18 -5.83 2.62 -4.52
C ASP A 18 -4.51 3.03 -3.81
N PHE A 19 -4.20 2.44 -2.66
CA PHE A 19 -2.96 2.75 -1.93
C PHE A 19 -1.71 2.38 -2.75
N TYR A 20 -1.73 1.22 -3.39
CA TYR A 20 -0.65 0.78 -4.27
C TYR A 20 -0.46 1.75 -5.44
N THR A 21 -1.54 2.08 -6.16
CA THR A 21 -1.47 2.99 -7.32
C THR A 21 -0.94 4.36 -6.92
N ASN A 22 -1.49 4.97 -5.87
CA ASN A 22 -1.06 6.28 -5.41
C ASN A 22 0.41 6.26 -4.94
N LEU A 23 0.83 5.23 -4.18
CA LEU A 23 2.21 5.13 -3.73
C LEU A 23 3.18 4.92 -4.90
N ASN A 24 2.79 4.13 -5.90
CA ASN A 24 3.57 3.90 -7.10
C ASN A 24 3.74 5.20 -7.92
N GLU A 25 2.70 6.02 -8.03
CA GLU A 25 2.79 7.35 -8.67
C GLU A 25 3.76 8.27 -7.90
N PHE A 26 3.65 8.36 -6.57
CA PHE A 26 4.59 9.13 -5.76
C PHE A 26 6.03 8.67 -5.92
N TYR A 27 6.25 7.35 -5.91
CA TYR A 27 7.58 6.79 -6.10
C TYR A 27 8.11 7.05 -7.52
N GLY A 28 7.25 7.00 -8.53
CA GLY A 28 7.60 7.31 -9.92
C GLY A 28 8.25 8.69 -10.07
N VAL A 29 7.72 9.71 -9.37
CA VAL A 29 8.24 11.09 -9.43
C VAL A 29 9.63 11.22 -8.80
N ILE A 30 9.99 10.39 -7.83
CA ILE A 30 11.28 10.44 -7.12
C ILE A 30 12.24 9.31 -7.53
N SER A 31 11.83 8.45 -8.47
CA SER A 31 12.56 7.24 -8.87
C SER A 31 13.97 7.55 -9.40
N GLU A 32 14.12 8.65 -10.12
CA GLU A 32 15.43 9.11 -10.63
C GLU A 32 16.40 9.55 -9.51
N CYS A 33 15.86 9.96 -8.36
CA CYS A 33 16.64 10.36 -7.19
C CYS A 33 16.93 9.21 -6.24
N CYS A 34 16.19 8.10 -6.34
CA CYS A 34 16.41 6.87 -5.57
C CYS A 34 17.35 5.95 -6.35
N THR A 35 18.66 6.16 -6.22
CA THR A 35 19.68 5.37 -6.92
C THR A 35 20.36 4.38 -5.99
N GLN A 36 21.07 3.40 -6.56
CA GLN A 36 21.90 2.49 -5.76
C GLN A 36 23.04 3.21 -5.03
N GLN A 37 23.44 4.39 -5.51
CA GLN A 37 24.50 5.20 -4.91
C GLN A 37 23.99 6.01 -3.72
N SER A 38 22.82 6.66 -3.88
CA SER A 38 22.18 7.41 -2.80
C SER A 38 21.57 6.49 -1.74
N CYS A 39 21.07 5.33 -2.17
CA CYS A 39 20.26 4.41 -1.36
C CYS A 39 20.78 2.97 -1.51
N ALA A 40 22.02 2.74 -1.08
CA ALA A 40 22.71 1.45 -1.17
C ALA A 40 22.02 0.32 -0.37
N THR A 41 21.11 0.66 0.54
CA THR A 41 20.29 -0.30 1.27
C THR A 41 18.88 0.26 1.47
N MET A 42 17.87 -0.60 1.39
CA MET A 42 16.49 -0.26 1.75
C MET A 42 16.41 0.01 3.26
N SER A 43 16.39 1.28 3.66
CA SER A 43 16.38 1.70 5.07
C SER A 43 15.31 2.75 5.35
N ALA A 44 14.97 2.91 6.62
CA ALA A 44 14.22 4.04 7.13
C ALA A 44 15.03 4.70 8.26
N GLY A 45 15.79 5.72 7.89
CA GLY A 45 16.73 6.39 8.77
C GLY A 45 18.06 5.64 8.87
N GLN A 46 18.85 5.97 9.90
CA GLN A 46 20.22 5.45 10.07
C GLN A 46 20.25 4.07 10.75
N THR A 47 19.23 3.73 11.54
CA THR A 47 19.26 2.58 12.45
C THR A 47 18.41 1.40 11.99
N LEU A 48 17.54 1.60 11.00
CA LEU A 48 16.65 0.55 10.52
C LEU A 48 16.88 0.27 9.04
N SER A 49 17.34 -0.96 8.76
CA SER A 49 17.46 -1.51 7.42
C SER A 49 16.49 -2.67 7.23
N TYR A 50 15.78 -2.68 6.11
CA TYR A 50 14.89 -3.75 5.69
C TYR A 50 15.65 -4.76 4.83
N THR A 51 15.32 -6.03 5.02
CA THR A 51 15.85 -7.13 4.22
C THR A 51 14.76 -7.78 3.39
N TRP A 52 15.19 -8.39 2.29
CA TRP A 52 14.34 -9.17 1.40
C TRP A 52 14.63 -10.66 1.58
N ILE A 53 13.61 -11.50 1.47
CA ILE A 53 13.78 -12.95 1.49
C ILE A 53 13.95 -13.42 0.04
N ASN A 54 15.14 -13.91 -0.30
CA ASN A 54 15.42 -14.42 -1.64
C ASN A 54 14.78 -15.81 -1.88
N GLN A 55 14.93 -16.34 -3.09
CA GLN A 55 14.42 -17.67 -3.47
C GLN A 55 14.96 -18.80 -2.58
N ASP A 56 16.18 -18.67 -2.06
CA ASP A 56 16.79 -19.63 -1.12
C ASP A 56 16.32 -19.48 0.34
N ARG A 57 15.31 -18.63 0.59
CA ARG A 57 14.84 -18.25 1.92
C ARG A 57 15.90 -17.58 2.80
N LYS A 58 16.91 -16.96 2.19
CA LYS A 58 17.92 -16.15 2.87
C LYS A 58 17.51 -14.68 2.89
N SER A 59 17.69 -14.07 4.05
CA SER A 59 17.52 -12.63 4.25
C SER A 59 18.72 -11.88 3.67
N VAL A 60 18.48 -11.05 2.66
CA VAL A 60 19.51 -10.27 1.94
C VAL A 60 19.22 -8.77 2.00
N HIS A 61 20.27 -7.96 2.04
CA HIS A 61 20.17 -6.51 1.84
C HIS A 61 20.14 -6.21 0.35
N LEU A 62 19.20 -5.36 -0.04
CA LEU A 62 19.07 -4.86 -1.41
C LEU A 62 19.18 -3.34 -1.39
N PRO A 63 19.74 -2.72 -2.45
CA PRO A 63 19.57 -1.30 -2.68
C PRO A 63 18.08 -0.93 -2.66
N ALA A 64 17.76 0.25 -2.12
CA ALA A 64 16.37 0.70 -2.01
C ALA A 64 15.62 0.69 -3.35
N PRO A 65 16.17 1.16 -4.48
CA PRO A 65 15.42 1.12 -5.74
C PRO A 65 15.11 -0.31 -6.20
N THR A 66 16.03 -1.25 -6.01
CA THR A 66 15.81 -2.67 -6.34
C THR A 66 14.77 -3.31 -5.42
N TYR A 67 14.81 -2.99 -4.13
CA TYR A 67 13.82 -3.47 -3.17
C TYR A 67 12.42 -2.98 -3.54
N ILE A 68 12.28 -1.67 -3.81
CA ILE A 68 10.99 -1.05 -4.12
C ILE A 68 10.44 -1.61 -5.44
N ASP A 69 11.28 -1.78 -6.46
CA ASP A 69 10.89 -2.42 -7.72
C ASP A 69 10.34 -3.84 -7.52
N TYR A 70 11.01 -4.65 -6.70
CA TYR A 70 10.53 -5.99 -6.35
C TYR A 70 9.20 -5.96 -5.60
N VAL A 71 9.03 -5.03 -4.66
CA VAL A 71 7.75 -4.86 -3.95
C VAL A 71 6.64 -4.47 -4.92
N MET A 72 6.85 -3.44 -5.74
CA MET A 72 5.82 -2.94 -6.65
C MET A 72 5.44 -4.01 -7.68
N THR A 73 6.42 -4.68 -8.27
CA THR A 73 6.20 -5.78 -9.22
C THR A 73 5.45 -6.95 -8.56
N TRP A 74 5.84 -7.34 -7.35
CA TRP A 74 5.16 -8.42 -6.63
C TRP A 74 3.72 -8.07 -6.28
N VAL A 75 3.46 -6.85 -5.80
CA VAL A 75 2.10 -6.38 -5.49
C VAL A 75 1.26 -6.28 -6.76
N GLN A 76 1.80 -5.76 -7.86
CA GLN A 76 1.10 -5.70 -9.16
C GLN A 76 0.63 -7.09 -9.61
N ASN A 77 1.56 -8.06 -9.66
CA ASN A 77 1.24 -9.43 -10.08
C ASN A 77 0.16 -10.08 -9.19
N LEU A 78 0.14 -9.71 -7.91
CA LEU A 78 -0.84 -10.20 -6.96
C LEU A 78 -2.23 -9.56 -7.19
N LEU A 79 -2.27 -8.26 -7.48
CA LEU A 79 -3.49 -7.52 -7.82
C LEU A 79 -4.08 -7.98 -9.16
N ASP A 80 -3.25 -8.43 -10.09
CA ASP A 80 -3.64 -8.96 -11.39
C ASP A 80 -4.08 -10.45 -11.34
N ASP A 81 -3.79 -11.17 -10.26
CA ASP A 81 -4.17 -12.58 -10.10
C ASP A 81 -5.63 -12.72 -9.65
N GLU A 82 -6.51 -13.11 -10.56
CA GLU A 82 -7.94 -13.33 -10.32
C GLU A 82 -8.23 -14.37 -9.22
N ASN A 83 -7.29 -15.28 -8.92
CA ASN A 83 -7.45 -16.25 -7.84
C ASN A 83 -7.23 -15.63 -6.45
N THR A 84 -6.45 -14.55 -6.39
CA THR A 84 -6.15 -13.84 -5.14
C THR A 84 -7.02 -12.59 -4.98
N PHE A 85 -7.18 -11.82 -6.06
CA PHE A 85 -8.02 -10.63 -6.15
C PHE A 85 -9.08 -10.84 -7.24
N PRO A 86 -10.24 -11.44 -6.90
CA PRO A 86 -11.29 -11.71 -7.88
C PRO A 86 -11.77 -10.41 -8.55
N THR A 87 -11.43 -10.23 -9.82
CA THR A 87 -11.85 -9.08 -10.62
C THR A 87 -13.14 -9.46 -11.36
N LYS A 88 -14.19 -8.64 -11.26
CA LYS A 88 -15.50 -8.87 -11.92
C LYS A 88 -15.45 -8.72 -13.46
N SER A 89 -14.30 -8.90 -14.10
CA SER A 89 -14.01 -8.50 -15.48
C SER A 89 -14.61 -9.43 -16.55
N GLY A 90 -15.20 -10.56 -16.17
CA GLY A 90 -15.70 -11.58 -17.12
C GLY A 90 -17.05 -11.30 -17.79
N GLU A 91 -17.90 -10.40 -17.29
CA GLU A 91 -19.27 -10.23 -17.83
C GLU A 91 -19.62 -8.82 -18.36
N LEU A 92 -18.74 -7.82 -18.22
CA LEU A 92 -19.10 -6.42 -18.50
C LEU A 92 -18.40 -5.75 -19.68
N LEU A 93 -17.47 -6.42 -20.36
CA LEU A 93 -16.74 -5.85 -21.50
C LEU A 93 -17.00 -6.61 -22.79
N SER A 94 -18.24 -6.58 -23.26
CA SER A 94 -18.46 -6.57 -24.71
C SER A 94 -18.21 -5.13 -25.22
N PRO A 95 -17.54 -4.90 -26.37
CA PRO A 95 -16.97 -3.58 -26.71
C PRO A 95 -17.97 -2.46 -27.05
N ARG A 96 -19.27 -2.60 -26.77
CA ARG A 96 -20.29 -1.70 -27.35
C ARG A 96 -20.96 -0.70 -26.41
N THR A 97 -20.64 -0.66 -25.13
CA THR A 97 -21.20 0.38 -24.23
C THR A 97 -20.23 0.75 -23.11
N LEU A 98 -19.28 1.65 -23.40
CA LEU A 98 -18.53 2.37 -22.38
C LEU A 98 -19.39 3.53 -21.84
N PRO A 99 -19.71 3.58 -20.54
CA PRO A 99 -20.37 4.75 -19.96
C PRO A 99 -19.34 5.81 -19.58
N ARG A 100 -19.55 7.04 -20.08
CA ARG A 100 -18.64 8.19 -19.99
C ARG A 100 -18.71 8.98 -18.66
N SER A 101 -19.10 8.38 -17.54
CA SER A 101 -19.25 9.13 -16.28
C SER A 101 -19.07 8.29 -15.00
N PRO A 102 -18.42 8.85 -13.95
CA PRO A 102 -18.17 8.16 -12.68
C PRO A 102 -19.43 7.71 -11.93
N ALA A 103 -20.59 8.36 -12.15
CA ALA A 103 -21.86 7.92 -11.58
C ALA A 103 -22.34 6.55 -12.14
N SER A 104 -21.85 6.15 -13.31
CA SER A 104 -22.24 4.89 -13.96
C SER A 104 -21.46 3.68 -13.42
N MET A 105 -20.27 3.87 -12.83
CA MET A 105 -19.52 2.79 -12.15
C MET A 105 -20.28 2.26 -10.93
N LEU A 106 -20.94 3.16 -10.18
CA LEU A 106 -21.72 2.81 -8.99
C LEU A 106 -23.02 2.05 -9.32
N THR A 107 -23.52 2.18 -10.55
CA THR A 107 -24.73 1.47 -11.00
C THR A 107 -24.39 0.08 -11.54
N VAL A 108 -23.23 -0.05 -12.21
CA VAL A 108 -22.69 -1.35 -12.67
C VAL A 108 -22.38 -2.28 -11.48
N THR A 109 -21.86 -1.75 -10.38
CA THR A 109 -21.64 -2.49 -9.13
C THR A 109 -22.93 -2.98 -8.47
N ARG A 110 -24.08 -2.39 -8.79
CA ARG A 110 -25.36 -2.70 -8.13
C ARG A 110 -26.09 -3.91 -8.73
N ASN A 111 -25.90 -4.19 -10.02
CA ASN A 111 -26.50 -5.34 -10.72
C ASN A 111 -25.60 -6.60 -10.75
N ALA A 112 -24.29 -6.46 -10.52
CA ALA A 112 -23.37 -7.58 -10.32
C ALA A 112 -23.58 -8.33 -8.98
N ARG A 113 -24.56 -7.88 -8.19
CA ARG A 113 -24.75 -8.24 -6.78
C ARG A 113 -25.49 -9.57 -6.53
N ALA A 114 -25.92 -10.29 -7.57
CA ALA A 114 -26.76 -11.48 -7.40
C ALA A 114 -26.18 -12.80 -7.92
N ARG A 115 -25.05 -12.79 -8.65
CA ARG A 115 -24.51 -14.02 -9.29
C ARG A 115 -23.01 -13.92 -9.52
N SER A 116 -22.20 -14.38 -8.57
CA SER A 116 -20.83 -14.88 -8.81
C SER A 116 -20.27 -15.39 -7.49
N GLY A 117 -20.04 -16.70 -7.39
CA GLY A 117 -19.51 -17.40 -6.21
C GLY A 117 -17.99 -17.54 -6.19
N ASN A 118 -17.26 -16.49 -6.57
CA ASN A 118 -15.81 -16.46 -6.39
C ASN A 118 -15.51 -15.71 -5.09
N ASP A 119 -15.68 -16.41 -3.98
CA ASP A 119 -15.28 -15.92 -2.67
C ASP A 119 -13.76 -15.67 -2.64
N PHE A 120 -13.32 -14.66 -1.90
CA PHE A 120 -11.90 -14.44 -1.65
C PHE A 120 -11.26 -15.71 -1.04
N PRO A 121 -10.02 -16.06 -1.41
CA PRO A 121 -9.38 -17.25 -0.85
C PRO A 121 -9.20 -17.11 0.67
N PRO A 122 -9.19 -18.21 1.43
CA PRO A 122 -8.97 -18.16 2.88
C PRO A 122 -7.63 -17.52 3.30
N SER A 123 -6.65 -17.50 2.39
CA SER A 123 -5.35 -16.85 2.55
C SER A 123 -5.38 -15.33 2.32
N PHE A 124 -6.48 -14.77 1.81
CA PHE A 124 -6.58 -13.37 1.45
C PHE A 124 -6.25 -12.42 2.61
N PRO A 125 -6.79 -12.58 3.84
CA PRO A 125 -6.48 -11.69 4.97
C PRO A 125 -4.98 -11.63 5.29
N SER A 126 -4.30 -12.78 5.26
CA SER A 126 -2.86 -12.86 5.52
C SER A 126 -2.06 -12.20 4.40
N THR A 127 -2.53 -12.36 3.17
CA THR A 127 -1.93 -11.80 1.96
C THR A 127 -2.02 -10.28 1.96
N VAL A 128 -3.21 -9.72 2.22
CA VAL A 128 -3.39 -8.26 2.29
C VAL A 128 -2.58 -7.63 3.41
N LYS A 129 -2.51 -8.27 4.59
CA LYS A 129 -1.63 -7.84 5.67
C LYS A 129 -0.16 -7.82 5.24
N HIS A 130 0.26 -8.78 4.42
CA HIS A 130 1.62 -8.80 3.89
C HIS A 130 1.89 -7.67 2.92
N VAL A 131 0.98 -7.42 1.97
CA VAL A 131 1.04 -6.27 1.04
C VAL A 131 1.14 -4.96 1.82
N TYR A 132 0.27 -4.78 2.81
CA TYR A 132 0.23 -3.58 3.64
C TYR A 132 1.57 -3.30 4.33
N ARG A 133 2.18 -4.33 4.93
CA ARG A 133 3.51 -4.18 5.56
C ARG A 133 4.61 -3.83 4.55
N GLN A 134 4.54 -4.31 3.31
CA GLN A 134 5.53 -3.96 2.29
C GLN A 134 5.36 -2.51 1.82
N LEU A 135 4.13 -2.07 1.56
CA LEU A 135 3.84 -0.67 1.20
C LEU A 135 4.26 0.29 2.33
N LEU A 136 4.05 -0.10 3.60
CA LEU A 136 4.51 0.66 4.76
C LEU A 136 6.03 0.90 4.75
N ARG A 137 6.84 -0.09 4.34
CA ARG A 137 8.30 0.07 4.23
C ARG A 137 8.68 1.08 3.15
N VAL A 138 7.94 1.10 2.04
CA VAL A 138 8.15 2.09 0.97
C VAL A 138 7.80 3.49 1.47
N PHE A 139 6.66 3.67 2.16
CA PHE A 139 6.33 4.94 2.83
C PHE A 139 7.46 5.39 3.76
N ALA A 140 7.93 4.50 4.64
CA ALA A 140 9.00 4.80 5.60
C ALA A 140 10.28 5.28 4.89
N HIS A 141 10.68 4.58 3.83
CA HIS A 141 11.86 4.95 3.06
C HIS A 141 11.72 6.33 2.44
N ILE A 142 10.58 6.63 1.80
CA ILE A 142 10.33 7.94 1.17
C ILE A 142 10.37 9.06 2.22
N TYR A 143 9.75 8.87 3.39
CA TYR A 143 9.79 9.86 4.48
C TYR A 143 11.21 10.15 4.99
N HIS A 144 12.07 9.13 5.08
CA HIS A 144 13.42 9.31 5.63
C HIS A 144 14.41 9.80 4.59
N ALA A 145 14.40 9.23 3.38
CA ALA A 145 15.42 9.48 2.37
C ALA A 145 15.01 10.56 1.36
N HIS A 146 13.72 10.68 1.04
CA HIS A 146 13.26 11.46 -0.12
C HIS A 146 12.25 12.57 0.21
N PHE A 147 11.93 12.81 1.48
CA PHE A 147 10.94 13.82 1.86
C PHE A 147 11.35 15.25 1.43
N HIS A 148 12.65 15.54 1.34
CA HIS A 148 13.13 16.81 0.81
C HIS A 148 12.77 17.02 -0.67
N HIS A 149 12.73 15.96 -1.48
CA HIS A 149 12.25 16.04 -2.86
C HIS A 149 10.75 16.34 -2.89
N LEU A 150 9.96 15.71 -2.00
CA LEU A 150 8.52 16.01 -1.89
C LEU A 150 8.27 17.48 -1.49
N LEU A 151 9.10 18.04 -0.60
CA LEU A 151 9.05 19.46 -0.24
C LEU A 151 9.36 20.38 -1.43
N HIS A 152 10.36 20.04 -2.25
CA HIS A 152 10.69 20.81 -3.46
C HIS A 152 9.57 20.76 -4.50
N LEU A 153 8.90 19.62 -4.62
CA LEU A 153 7.75 19.42 -5.51
C LEU A 153 6.46 19.99 -4.95
N ARG A 154 6.46 20.48 -3.70
CA ARG A 154 5.27 20.96 -2.97
C ARG A 154 4.18 19.89 -2.86
N SER A 155 4.59 18.62 -2.84
CA SER A 155 3.70 17.45 -2.81
C SER A 155 3.58 16.83 -1.43
N GLU A 156 4.26 17.39 -0.41
CA GLU A 156 4.22 16.92 0.96
C GLU A 156 2.79 16.82 1.55
N PRO A 157 1.83 17.73 1.28
CA PRO A 157 0.50 17.63 1.87
C PRO A 157 -0.25 16.42 1.28
N HIS A 158 -0.10 16.17 -0.02
CA HIS A 158 -0.71 15.03 -0.69
C HIS A 158 -0.14 13.71 -0.17
N PHE A 159 1.18 13.62 -0.01
CA PHE A 159 1.82 12.42 0.53
C PHE A 159 1.42 12.17 1.99
N ASN A 160 1.34 13.24 2.80
CA ASN A 160 0.90 13.15 4.19
C ASN A 160 -0.57 12.72 4.31
N SER A 161 -1.46 13.27 3.49
CA SER A 161 -2.86 12.85 3.47
C SER A 161 -3.01 11.39 3.06
N LEU A 162 -2.28 10.94 2.04
CA LEU A 162 -2.26 9.54 1.62
C LEU A 162 -1.78 8.64 2.76
N PHE A 163 -0.68 9.00 3.42
CA PHE A 163 -0.11 8.20 4.50
C PHE A 163 -0.99 8.20 5.77
N ALA A 164 -1.65 9.32 6.10
CA ALA A 164 -2.61 9.38 7.19
C ALA A 164 -3.84 8.49 6.92
N HIS A 165 -4.33 8.49 5.68
CA HIS A 165 -5.40 7.58 5.25
C HIS A 165 -4.94 6.12 5.35
N PHE A 166 -3.72 5.82 4.90
CA PHE A 166 -3.12 4.50 5.00
C PHE A 166 -3.01 4.03 6.47
N LEU A 167 -2.54 4.86 7.40
CA LEU A 167 -2.48 4.44 8.80
C LEU A 167 -3.87 4.23 9.42
N SER A 168 -4.81 5.14 9.14
CA SER A 168 -6.17 5.06 9.67
C SER A 168 -6.91 3.83 9.15
N PHE A 169 -6.81 3.56 7.85
CA PHE A 169 -7.40 2.38 7.21
C PHE A 169 -6.77 1.08 7.74
N GLY A 170 -5.45 1.07 7.88
CA GLY A 170 -4.72 -0.09 8.39
C GLY A 170 -5.11 -0.45 9.82
N ARG A 171 -5.42 0.55 10.65
CA ARG A 171 -5.95 0.35 12.01
C ARG A 171 -7.39 -0.15 12.00
N GLU A 172 -8.27 0.51 11.26
CA GLU A 172 -9.72 0.21 11.21
C GLU A 172 -10.00 -1.24 10.78
N TYR A 173 -9.23 -1.75 9.81
CA TYR A 173 -9.41 -3.10 9.26
C TYR A 173 -8.35 -4.10 9.74
N GLU A 174 -7.65 -3.79 10.84
CA GLU A 174 -6.65 -4.65 11.47
C GLU A 174 -5.55 -5.17 10.51
N LEU A 175 -5.19 -4.36 9.52
CA LEU A 175 -4.13 -4.66 8.54
C LEU A 175 -2.73 -4.35 9.08
N LEU A 176 -2.66 -3.43 10.06
CA LEU A 176 -1.46 -3.08 10.80
C LEU A 176 -1.65 -3.41 12.28
N GLU A 177 -0.64 -4.03 12.87
CA GLU A 177 -0.56 -4.14 14.33
C GLU A 177 0.23 -2.96 14.92
N MET A 178 -0.01 -2.64 16.19
CA MET A 178 0.71 -1.57 16.89
C MET A 178 2.24 -1.75 16.86
N LYS A 179 2.72 -3.01 16.82
CA LYS A 179 4.13 -3.34 16.67
C LYS A 179 4.72 -2.93 15.33
N ASP A 180 3.91 -2.91 14.26
CA ASP A 180 4.34 -2.54 12.92
C ASP A 180 4.48 -1.03 12.75
N VAL A 181 3.95 -0.24 13.70
CA VAL A 181 3.95 1.23 13.66
C VAL A 181 4.86 1.83 14.72
N ARG A 182 4.82 1.34 15.97
CA ARG A 182 5.69 1.81 17.06
C ARG A 182 7.01 1.05 17.16
N GLY A 183 7.09 -0.14 16.57
CA GLY A 183 8.22 -1.05 16.79
C GLY A 183 8.27 -1.60 18.21
N SER A 184 9.23 -2.48 18.45
CA SER A 184 9.60 -2.95 19.79
C SER A 184 11.09 -2.66 20.03
N ALA A 185 11.54 -2.80 21.29
CA ALA A 185 12.96 -2.72 21.63
C ALA A 185 13.84 -3.71 20.84
N SER A 186 13.27 -4.81 20.34
CA SER A 186 13.93 -5.82 19.51
C SER A 186 13.70 -5.65 18.00
N ALA A 187 12.78 -4.79 17.58
CA ALA A 187 12.42 -4.56 16.18
C ALA A 187 11.99 -3.10 15.99
N PRO A 188 12.94 -2.16 15.82
CA PRO A 188 12.62 -0.76 15.56
C PRO A 188 11.84 -0.63 14.24
N VAL A 189 10.93 0.34 14.18
CA VAL A 189 10.14 0.65 12.99
C VAL A 189 10.47 2.07 12.54
N GLY A 190 10.63 2.27 11.23
CA GLY A 190 11.10 3.52 10.67
C GLY A 190 10.11 4.67 10.85
N ILE A 191 8.87 4.35 11.17
CA ILE A 191 7.76 5.29 11.25
C ILE A 191 7.50 5.69 12.70
N SER A 192 8.08 5.04 13.71
CA SER A 192 7.75 5.30 15.13
C SER A 192 7.86 6.78 15.51
N GLN A 193 8.95 7.44 15.11
CA GLN A 193 9.16 8.88 15.36
C GLN A 193 8.16 9.76 14.60
N LEU A 194 7.82 9.38 13.37
CA LEU A 194 6.84 10.09 12.55
C LEU A 194 5.42 9.93 13.12
N PHE A 195 5.08 8.72 13.56
CA PHE A 195 3.83 8.38 14.21
C PHE A 195 3.65 9.16 15.52
N ASP A 196 4.69 9.20 16.36
CA ASP A 196 4.67 9.97 17.60
C ASP A 196 4.46 11.47 17.33
N LYS A 197 5.17 12.03 16.34
CA LYS A 197 4.99 13.42 15.91
C LYS A 197 3.58 13.69 15.36
N TRP A 198 2.99 12.75 14.63
CA TRP A 198 1.63 12.88 14.07
C TRP A 198 0.55 12.75 15.13
N ARG A 199 0.78 11.95 16.17
CA ARG A 199 -0.06 11.89 17.36
C ARG A 199 0.00 13.21 18.14
N GLU A 200 1.18 13.79 18.31
CA GLU A 200 1.35 15.11 18.96
C GLU A 200 0.63 16.24 18.21
N MET A 201 0.62 16.18 16.88
CA MET A 201 -0.12 17.14 16.05
C MET A 201 -1.64 16.90 16.00
N GLY A 202 -2.16 15.87 16.68
CA GLY A 202 -3.60 15.55 16.70
C GLY A 202 -4.14 15.01 15.37
N ILE A 203 -3.27 14.56 14.46
CA ILE A 203 -3.65 14.02 13.14
C ILE A 203 -4.14 12.57 13.27
N LEU A 204 -3.56 11.81 14.19
CA LEU A 204 -3.95 10.44 14.49
C LEU A 204 -4.58 10.41 15.89
N GLU A 205 -5.86 10.05 15.99
CA GLU A 205 -6.50 9.84 17.30
C GLU A 205 -5.81 8.68 18.03
N GLY A 206 -5.53 8.90 19.32
CA GLY A 206 -4.73 8.01 20.19
C GLY A 206 -5.29 6.61 20.37
#